data_AF-A0A556SZ52-F1
#
_entry.id   AF-A0A556SZ52-F1
#
_cell.length_a   1.000
_cell.length_b   1.000
_cell.length_c   1.000
_cell.angle_alpha   90.00
_cell.angle_beta   90.00
_cell.angle_gamma   90.00
#
_symmetry.space_group_name_H-M   'P 1'
#
loop_
_entity.id
_entity.type
_entity.pdbx_description
1 polymer ?
#
loop_
_entity_poly.entity_id
_entity_poly.type
_entity_poly.pdbx_seq_one_letter_code
_entity_poly.pdbx_strand_id
1 'polypeptide(L)'
;MIYEQLGIEPPQDTMTKSWQVFQERILLNDQIPIDYFSVFREMADLLVRLINSRFNLDPYSIPDISVGMHWGNYWGCNNFNDTYGERIKHPHYYPQSFPQSNSGAIQAWIYPIESLGVFRKWLMTTYVKEKLEPYLEKKVRQNTIPKIEKEQILAAIENKSLLNKKS
;
A
#
# COMPACT_ATOMS: atom_id res chain seq x y z
N MET A 1 -35.18 0.17 -4.99
CA MET A 1 -34.72 1.24 -5.92
C MET A 1 -34.70 0.71 -7.35
N ILE A 2 -34.70 1.56 -8.41
CA ILE A 2 -34.84 1.15 -9.84
C ILE A 2 -33.90 0.00 -10.25
N TYR A 3 -32.69 -0.10 -9.67
CA TYR A 3 -31.69 -1.12 -9.98
C TYR A 3 -32.12 -2.57 -9.65
N GLU A 4 -32.79 -2.78 -8.50
CA GLU A 4 -33.24 -4.11 -8.04
C GLU A 4 -34.37 -4.67 -8.92
N GLN A 5 -35.18 -3.80 -9.52
CA GLN A 5 -36.28 -4.17 -10.42
C GLN A 5 -35.79 -4.55 -11.82
N LEU A 6 -34.55 -4.19 -12.19
CA LEU A 6 -33.95 -4.48 -13.48
C LEU A 6 -32.94 -5.64 -13.43
N GLY A 7 -32.71 -6.24 -12.25
CA GLY A 7 -31.69 -7.28 -12.06
C GLY A 7 -30.27 -6.78 -12.28
N ILE A 8 -30.05 -5.46 -12.20
CA ILE A 8 -28.76 -4.81 -12.39
C ILE A 8 -28.19 -4.53 -11.01
N GLU A 9 -26.98 -5.04 -10.72
CA GLU A 9 -26.29 -4.66 -9.49
C GLU A 9 -26.09 -3.13 -9.48
N PRO A 10 -26.44 -2.43 -8.38
CA PRO A 10 -26.21 -0.99 -8.30
C PRO A 10 -24.71 -0.71 -8.50
N PRO A 11 -24.34 0.43 -9.11
CA PRO A 11 -22.94 0.76 -9.32
C PRO A 11 -22.19 0.65 -7.98
N GLN A 12 -21.28 -0.31 -7.88
CA GLN A 12 -20.45 -0.44 -6.69
C GLN A 12 -19.67 0.85 -6.49
N ASP A 13 -19.87 1.49 -5.35
CA ASP A 13 -19.13 2.66 -4.94
C ASP A 13 -17.62 2.34 -4.93
N THR A 14 -16.79 3.28 -5.38
CA THR A 14 -15.34 3.16 -5.52
C THR A 14 -14.67 2.63 -4.25
N MET A 15 -15.20 3.03 -3.10
CA MET A 15 -14.73 2.59 -1.78
C MET A 15 -14.94 1.07 -1.59
N THR A 16 -16.08 0.52 -1.99
CA THR A 16 -16.39 -0.92 -1.87
C THR A 16 -15.42 -1.76 -2.70
N LYS A 17 -15.15 -1.35 -3.95
CA LYS A 17 -14.17 -2.03 -4.82
C LYS A 17 -12.76 -1.97 -4.23
N SER A 18 -12.39 -0.81 -3.70
CA SER A 18 -11.08 -0.62 -3.06
C SER A 18 -10.89 -1.52 -1.84
N TRP A 19 -11.93 -1.69 -1.03
CA TRP A 19 -11.93 -2.64 0.09
C TRP A 19 -11.83 -4.09 -0.38
N GLN A 20 -12.60 -4.49 -1.39
CA GLN A 20 -12.54 -5.85 -1.95
C GLN A 20 -11.12 -6.18 -2.44
N VAL A 21 -10.52 -5.28 -3.22
CA VAL A 21 -9.15 -5.43 -3.71
C VAL A 21 -8.16 -5.56 -2.55
N PHE A 22 -8.28 -4.72 -1.53
CA PHE A 22 -7.40 -4.79 -0.35
C PHE A 22 -7.55 -6.14 0.39
N GLN A 23 -8.78 -6.60 0.61
CA GLN A 23 -9.06 -7.87 1.27
C GLN A 23 -8.54 -9.07 0.47
N GLU A 24 -8.80 -9.12 -0.84
CA GLU A 24 -8.31 -10.18 -1.73
C GLU A 24 -6.79 -10.27 -1.68
N ARG A 25 -6.09 -9.13 -1.72
CA ARG A 25 -4.62 -9.09 -1.63
C ARG A 25 -4.08 -9.56 -0.29
N ILE A 26 -4.78 -9.32 0.81
CA ILE A 26 -4.41 -9.89 2.12
C ILE A 26 -4.58 -11.40 2.09
N LEU A 27 -5.74 -11.89 1.68
CA LEU A 27 -6.07 -13.31 1.69
C LEU A 27 -5.16 -14.14 0.78
N LEU A 28 -4.81 -13.61 -0.39
CA LEU A 28 -3.90 -14.27 -1.34
C LEU A 28 -2.45 -14.37 -0.85
N ASN A 29 -2.08 -13.60 0.17
CA ASN A 29 -0.70 -13.45 0.64
C ASN A 29 -0.57 -13.58 2.16
N ASP A 30 -1.49 -14.30 2.79
CA ASP A 30 -1.54 -14.46 4.25
C ASP A 30 -0.47 -15.42 4.80
N GLN A 31 0.14 -16.22 3.93
CA GLN A 31 1.15 -17.24 4.22
C GLN A 31 2.56 -16.70 4.48
N ILE A 32 2.70 -15.58 5.19
CA ILE A 32 4.02 -15.05 5.56
C ILE A 32 4.54 -15.78 6.81
N PRO A 33 5.81 -16.23 6.83
CA PRO A 33 6.42 -16.80 8.05
C PRO A 33 6.31 -15.87 9.25
N ILE A 34 6.12 -16.42 10.44
CA ILE A 34 5.83 -15.66 11.67
C ILE A 34 6.95 -14.68 12.07
N ASP A 35 8.18 -14.99 11.69
CA ASP A 35 9.40 -14.24 11.91
C ASP A 35 9.67 -13.19 10.82
N TYR A 36 8.74 -12.98 9.89
CA TYR A 36 8.86 -11.99 8.82
C TYR A 36 7.59 -11.16 8.64
N PHE A 37 7.73 -10.00 8.00
CA PHE A 37 6.62 -9.19 7.52
C PHE A 37 6.78 -8.81 6.04
N SER A 38 5.67 -8.52 5.38
CA SER A 38 5.66 -7.92 4.04
C SER A 38 5.32 -6.44 4.10
N VAL A 39 5.92 -5.67 3.18
CA VAL A 39 5.66 -4.22 3.06
C VAL A 39 4.17 -3.94 2.85
N PHE A 40 3.49 -4.72 1.99
CA PHE A 40 2.07 -4.52 1.71
C PHE A 40 1.21 -4.66 2.97
N ARG A 41 1.44 -5.69 3.79
CA ARG A 41 0.66 -5.93 5.01
C ARG A 41 0.89 -4.83 6.04
N GLU A 42 2.12 -4.36 6.19
CA GLU A 42 2.43 -3.28 7.12
C GLU A 42 2.01 -1.89 6.63
N MET A 43 1.65 -1.76 5.37
CA MET A 43 1.00 -0.55 4.83
C MET A 43 -0.50 -0.50 5.08
N ALA A 44 -1.11 -1.49 5.75
CA ALA A 44 -2.55 -1.56 5.99
C ALA A 44 -3.11 -0.25 6.55
N ASP A 45 -2.48 0.33 7.57
CA ASP A 45 -2.94 1.59 8.17
C ASP A 45 -2.95 2.77 7.19
N LEU A 46 -2.00 2.80 6.26
CA LEU A 46 -1.94 3.82 5.20
C LEU A 46 -3.04 3.55 4.17
N LEU A 47 -3.18 2.30 3.72
CA LEU A 47 -4.18 1.89 2.73
C LEU A 47 -5.61 2.14 3.23
N VAL A 48 -5.91 1.81 4.49
CA VAL A 48 -7.22 2.09 5.11
C VAL A 48 -7.52 3.59 5.10
N ARG A 49 -6.53 4.47 5.30
CA ARG A 49 -6.73 5.92 5.21
C ARG A 49 -7.05 6.37 3.79
N LEU A 50 -6.34 5.82 2.81
CA LEU A 50 -6.58 6.10 1.39
C LEU A 50 -7.97 5.65 0.96
N ILE A 51 -8.37 4.41 1.28
CA ILE A 51 -9.70 3.89 0.93
C ILE A 51 -10.80 4.78 1.52
N ASN A 52 -10.66 5.17 2.79
CA ASN A 52 -11.64 6.01 3.48
C ASN A 52 -11.64 7.48 2.98
N SER A 53 -10.59 7.93 2.30
CA SER A 53 -10.58 9.21 1.59
C SER A 53 -11.16 9.12 0.17
N ARG A 54 -11.87 8.03 -0.14
CA ARG A 54 -12.42 7.70 -1.48
C ARG A 54 -11.35 7.56 -2.57
N PHE A 55 -10.10 7.28 -2.18
CA PHE A 55 -9.07 6.96 -3.15
C PHE A 55 -9.40 5.63 -3.82
N ASN A 56 -9.37 5.61 -5.15
CA ASN A 56 -9.59 4.38 -5.90
C ASN A 56 -8.34 3.49 -5.78
N LEU A 57 -8.42 2.43 -4.96
CA LEU A 57 -7.38 1.39 -4.97
C LEU A 57 -7.56 0.49 -6.19
N ASP A 58 -6.88 0.88 -7.26
CA ASP A 58 -6.69 0.08 -8.46
C ASP A 58 -5.24 -0.48 -8.56
N PRO A 59 -4.96 -1.36 -9.53
CA PRO A 59 -3.61 -1.93 -9.74
C PRO A 59 -2.48 -0.94 -9.95
N TYR A 60 -2.80 0.32 -10.26
CA TYR A 60 -1.85 1.36 -10.63
C TYR A 60 -1.65 2.40 -9.53
N SER A 61 -2.55 2.44 -8.55
CA SER A 61 -2.66 3.47 -7.51
C SER A 61 -1.94 3.11 -6.20
N ILE A 62 -1.71 1.82 -5.94
CA ILE A 62 -1.12 1.34 -4.68
C ILE A 62 0.39 1.66 -4.68
N PRO A 63 0.91 2.38 -3.67
CA PRO A 63 2.32 2.75 -3.63
C PRO A 63 3.23 1.66 -3.07
N ASP A 64 2.76 0.43 -2.88
CA ASP A 64 3.49 -0.67 -2.24
C ASP A 64 4.77 -1.06 -2.98
N ILE A 65 4.77 -1.08 -4.31
CA ILE A 65 5.98 -1.27 -5.13
C ILE A 65 6.98 -0.14 -4.88
N SER A 66 6.49 1.11 -4.80
CA SER A 66 7.34 2.27 -4.52
C SER A 66 7.91 2.21 -3.11
N VAL A 67 7.09 1.94 -2.10
CA VAL A 67 7.53 1.75 -0.70
C VAL A 67 8.55 0.62 -0.62
N GLY A 68 8.26 -0.53 -1.23
CA GLY A 68 9.15 -1.70 -1.21
C GLY A 68 10.50 -1.41 -1.86
N MET A 69 10.53 -0.66 -2.96
CA MET A 69 11.77 -0.23 -3.62
C MET A 69 12.59 0.71 -2.73
N HIS A 70 11.96 1.72 -2.15
CA HIS A 70 12.64 2.68 -1.27
C HIS A 70 13.11 2.04 0.04
N TRP A 71 12.29 1.16 0.63
CA TRP A 71 12.66 0.40 1.82
C TRP A 71 13.80 -0.56 1.52
N GLY A 72 13.75 -1.22 0.37
CA GLY A 72 14.81 -2.15 -0.03
C GLY A 72 16.17 -1.47 -0.23
N ASN A 73 16.19 -0.22 -0.69
CA ASN A 73 17.40 0.60 -0.75
C ASN A 73 17.84 1.05 0.65
N TYR A 74 16.92 1.56 1.47
CA TYR A 74 17.23 1.97 2.85
C TYR A 74 17.81 0.82 3.67
N TRP A 75 17.25 -0.37 3.52
CA TRP A 75 17.74 -1.61 4.11
C TRP A 75 19.22 -1.88 3.77
N GLY A 76 19.58 -1.82 2.48
CA GLY A 76 20.95 -2.05 2.02
C GLY A 76 21.91 -0.97 2.48
N CYS A 77 21.52 0.31 2.43
CA CYS A 77 22.37 1.42 2.86
C CYS A 77 22.69 1.40 4.36
N ASN A 78 21.89 0.73 5.19
CA ASN A 78 22.10 0.64 6.63
C ASN A 78 22.64 -0.74 7.08
N ASN A 79 23.01 -1.62 6.15
CA ASN A 79 23.49 -2.98 6.44
C ASN A 79 22.60 -3.75 7.43
N PHE A 80 21.27 -3.63 7.26
CA PHE A 80 20.31 -4.23 8.19
C PHE A 80 20.32 -5.76 8.20
N ASN A 81 20.90 -6.40 7.19
CA ASN A 81 21.20 -7.82 7.21
C ASN A 81 22.04 -8.22 8.45
N ASP A 82 23.04 -7.42 8.81
CA ASP A 82 23.94 -7.73 9.94
C ASP A 82 23.25 -7.52 11.30
N THR A 83 22.21 -6.70 11.34
CA THR A 83 21.52 -6.31 12.59
C THR A 83 20.27 -7.15 12.86
N TYR A 84 19.46 -7.39 11.82
CA TYR A 84 18.15 -8.02 11.94
C TYR A 84 18.07 -9.39 11.24
N GLY A 85 19.11 -9.80 10.52
CA GLY A 85 19.09 -10.98 9.67
C GLY A 85 18.72 -10.67 8.22
N GLU A 86 18.91 -11.64 7.34
CA GLU A 86 18.67 -11.47 5.90
C GLU A 86 17.18 -11.28 5.57
N ARG A 87 16.88 -10.35 4.67
CA ARG A 87 15.57 -10.33 4.00
C ARG A 87 15.49 -11.49 3.00
N ILE A 88 14.31 -12.09 2.82
CA ILE A 88 14.12 -13.20 1.90
C ILE A 88 13.04 -12.91 0.85
N LYS A 89 13.09 -13.63 -0.26
CA LYS A 89 12.04 -13.57 -1.29
C LYS A 89 10.90 -14.49 -0.92
N HIS A 90 9.68 -13.99 -1.07
CA HIS A 90 8.45 -14.74 -0.84
C HIS A 90 7.47 -14.56 -2.01
N PRO A 91 6.81 -15.63 -2.48
CA PRO A 91 5.80 -15.52 -3.52
C PRO A 91 4.67 -14.57 -3.09
N HIS A 92 4.30 -13.66 -4.00
CA HIS A 92 3.15 -12.79 -3.87
C HIS A 92 2.21 -12.93 -5.06
N TYR A 93 0.94 -13.08 -4.78
CA TYR A 93 -0.13 -13.24 -5.77
C TYR A 93 -0.98 -11.98 -5.85
N TYR A 94 -1.47 -11.70 -7.04
CA TYR A 94 -2.39 -10.60 -7.32
C TYR A 94 -3.77 -11.15 -7.68
N PRO A 95 -4.86 -10.43 -7.36
CA PRO A 95 -6.20 -10.80 -7.77
C PRO A 95 -6.31 -10.96 -9.29
N GLN A 96 -7.21 -11.82 -9.78
CA GLN A 96 -7.39 -12.04 -11.23
C GLN A 96 -7.76 -10.76 -12.00
N SER A 97 -8.40 -9.80 -11.33
CA SER A 97 -8.72 -8.48 -11.88
C SER A 97 -7.48 -7.61 -12.15
N PHE A 98 -6.30 -8.00 -11.67
CA PHE A 98 -5.05 -7.27 -11.85
C PHE A 98 -4.27 -7.80 -13.07
N PRO A 99 -3.68 -6.91 -13.91
CA PRO A 99 -2.79 -7.31 -15.01
C PRO A 99 -1.66 -8.25 -14.58
N GLN A 100 -1.17 -8.08 -13.35
CA GLN A 100 -0.10 -8.85 -12.74
C GLN A 100 -0.45 -10.32 -12.50
N SER A 101 -1.74 -10.67 -12.44
CA SER A 101 -2.19 -12.06 -12.22
C SER A 101 -1.69 -13.03 -13.30
N ASN A 102 -1.52 -12.54 -14.54
CA ASN A 102 -1.03 -13.32 -15.67
C ASN A 102 0.41 -13.83 -15.49
N SER A 103 1.19 -13.25 -14.56
CA SER A 103 2.57 -13.64 -14.28
C SER A 103 2.70 -14.69 -13.17
N GLY A 104 1.59 -15.15 -12.58
CA GLY A 104 1.62 -16.06 -11.44
C GLY A 104 2.21 -15.41 -10.19
N ALA A 105 3.04 -16.14 -9.45
CA ALA A 105 3.67 -15.64 -8.23
C ALA A 105 4.81 -14.67 -8.54
N ILE A 106 4.72 -13.44 -8.02
CA ILE A 106 5.78 -12.43 -8.10
C ILE A 106 6.62 -12.48 -6.82
N GLN A 107 7.95 -12.54 -6.96
CA GLN A 107 8.87 -12.64 -5.82
C GLN A 107 9.10 -11.27 -5.15
N ALA A 108 8.39 -11.00 -4.06
CA ALA A 108 8.59 -9.79 -3.25
C ALA A 108 9.52 -10.05 -2.06
N TRP A 109 10.15 -9.00 -1.55
CA TRP A 109 10.96 -9.10 -0.33
C TRP A 109 10.05 -9.11 0.91
N ILE A 110 10.30 -10.04 1.82
CA ILE A 110 9.82 -10.02 3.20
C ILE A 110 11.02 -9.82 4.12
N TYR A 111 10.78 -9.21 5.28
CA TYR A 111 11.81 -8.68 6.16
C TYR A 111 11.65 -9.26 7.58
N PRO A 112 12.75 -9.51 8.30
CA PRO A 112 12.71 -9.99 9.69
C PRO A 112 11.83 -9.12 10.58
N ILE A 113 11.01 -9.75 11.42
CA ILE A 113 10.00 -9.10 12.26
C ILE A 113 10.62 -8.12 13.26
N GLU A 114 11.87 -8.35 13.66
CA GLU A 114 12.65 -7.51 14.57
C GLU A 114 12.89 -6.11 13.99
N SER A 115 12.91 -5.99 12.66
CA SER A 115 13.07 -4.71 11.96
C SER A 115 11.76 -3.91 11.82
N LEU A 116 10.63 -4.47 12.25
CA LEU A 116 9.30 -3.89 12.01
C LEU A 116 9.13 -2.49 12.60
N GLY A 117 9.65 -2.26 13.81
CA GLY A 117 9.60 -0.94 14.45
C GLY A 117 10.36 0.12 13.63
N VAL A 118 11.48 -0.27 13.03
CA VAL A 118 12.28 0.60 12.15
C VAL A 118 11.51 0.90 10.89
N PHE A 119 10.92 -0.11 10.26
CA PHE A 119 10.10 0.06 9.05
C PHE A 119 8.95 1.04 9.30
N ARG A 120 8.16 0.85 10.36
CA ARG A 120 7.00 1.71 10.68
C ARG A 120 7.42 3.16 10.90
N LYS A 121 8.51 3.37 11.64
CA LYS A 121 9.07 4.71 11.85
C LYS A 121 9.51 5.31 10.51
N TRP A 122 10.32 4.59 9.74
CA TRP A 122 10.83 5.03 8.44
C TRP A 122 9.72 5.35 7.44
N LEU A 123 8.67 4.51 7.37
CA LEU A 123 7.51 4.70 6.50
C LEU A 123 6.89 6.08 6.73
N MET A 124 6.71 6.46 8.00
CA MET A 124 6.09 7.74 8.36
C MET A 124 7.06 8.92 8.29
N THR A 125 8.28 8.77 8.80
CA THR A 125 9.23 9.89 8.92
C THR A 125 9.97 10.20 7.62
N THR A 126 10.04 9.25 6.70
CA THR A 126 10.83 9.35 5.47
C THR A 126 9.96 9.15 4.24
N TYR A 127 9.32 7.98 4.08
CA TYR A 127 8.57 7.72 2.84
C TYR A 127 7.37 8.66 2.69
N VAL A 128 6.49 8.70 3.69
CA VAL A 128 5.28 9.56 3.67
C VAL A 128 5.67 11.03 3.56
N LYS A 129 6.69 11.45 4.32
CA LYS A 129 7.13 12.85 4.36
C LYS A 129 7.81 13.32 3.06
N GLU A 130 8.60 12.47 2.42
CA GLU A 130 9.51 12.92 1.35
C GLU A 130 9.24 12.28 -0.02
N LYS A 131 8.62 11.09 -0.06
CA LYS A 131 8.52 10.27 -1.27
C LYS A 131 7.09 10.14 -1.79
N LEU A 132 6.10 10.23 -0.90
CA LEU A 132 4.70 10.06 -1.26
C LEU A 132 4.19 11.16 -2.19
N GLU A 133 4.44 12.44 -1.89
CA GLU A 133 3.99 13.53 -2.75
C GLU A 133 4.60 13.44 -4.17
N PRO A 134 5.93 13.26 -4.34
CA PRO A 134 6.52 13.05 -5.66
C PRO A 134 5.94 11.84 -6.41
N TYR A 135 5.61 10.75 -5.70
CA TYR A 135 4.94 9.60 -6.27
C TYR A 135 3.55 9.96 -6.81
N LEU A 136 2.73 10.64 -6.01
CA LEU A 136 1.38 11.06 -6.41
C LEU A 136 1.45 12.06 -7.58
N GLU A 137 2.39 13.00 -7.56
CA GLU A 137 2.59 13.94 -8.66
C GLU A 137 2.94 13.23 -9.98
N LYS A 138 3.76 12.18 -9.91
CA LYS A 138 4.04 11.33 -11.08
C LYS A 138 2.76 10.67 -11.60
N LYS A 139 1.89 10.18 -10.72
CA LYS A 139 0.61 9.55 -11.09
C LYS A 139 -0.37 10.54 -11.71
N VAL A 140 -0.40 11.78 -11.22
CA VAL A 140 -1.16 12.88 -11.84
C VAL A 140 -0.65 13.15 -13.26
N ARG A 141 0.67 13.28 -13.45
CA ARG A 141 1.25 13.47 -14.80
C ARG A 141 1.00 12.30 -15.75
N GLN A 142 0.82 11.09 -15.22
CA GLN A 142 0.49 9.89 -15.99
C GLN A 142 -1.02 9.76 -16.27
N ASN A 143 -1.84 10.73 -15.85
CA ASN A 143 -3.30 10.68 -15.91
C ASN A 143 -3.91 9.43 -15.26
N THR A 144 -3.19 8.84 -14.30
CA THR A 144 -3.66 7.67 -13.54
C THR A 144 -4.54 8.10 -12.37
N ILE A 145 -4.27 9.28 -11.80
CA ILE A 145 -5.11 9.88 -10.76
C ILE A 145 -5.37 11.36 -11.08
N PRO A 146 -6.55 11.91 -10.77
CA PRO A 146 -6.82 13.34 -10.82
C PRO A 146 -6.00 14.15 -9.80
N LYS A 147 -5.72 15.42 -10.12
CA LYS A 147 -5.04 16.35 -9.19
C LYS A 147 -5.79 16.52 -7.86
N ILE A 148 -7.13 16.60 -7.91
CA ILE A 148 -7.95 16.75 -6.71
C ILE A 148 -7.82 15.54 -5.77
N GLU A 149 -7.67 14.33 -6.31
CA GLU A 149 -7.46 13.13 -5.52
C GLU A 149 -6.09 13.16 -4.82
N LYS A 150 -5.02 13.62 -5.49
CA LYS A 150 -3.73 13.86 -4.84
C LYS A 150 -3.89 14.76 -3.61
N GLU A 151 -4.56 15.90 -3.76
CA GLU A 151 -4.73 16.88 -2.67
C GLU A 151 -5.51 16.29 -1.49
N GLN A 152 -6.56 15.51 -1.77
CA GLN A 152 -7.34 14.80 -0.75
C GLN A 152 -6.51 13.75 0.01
N ILE A 153 -5.68 12.98 -0.69
CA ILE A 153 -4.79 11.99 -0.08
C ILE A 153 -3.80 12.65 0.88
N LEU A 154 -3.13 13.71 0.42
CA LEU A 154 -2.15 14.43 1.24
C LEU A 154 -2.82 15.02 2.48
N ALA A 155 -3.98 15.65 2.33
CA ALA A 155 -4.76 16.17 3.44
C ALA A 155 -5.19 15.07 4.43
N ALA A 156 -5.62 13.90 3.96
CA ALA A 156 -6.04 12.78 4.82
C ALA A 156 -4.87 12.23 5.66
N ILE A 157 -3.66 12.28 5.13
CA ILE A 157 -2.44 11.82 5.80
C ILE A 157 -1.92 12.88 6.78
N GLU A 158 -1.94 14.17 6.41
CA GLU A 158 -1.51 15.29 7.26
C GLU A 158 -2.45 15.52 8.45
N ASN A 159 -3.77 15.51 8.24
CA ASN A 159 -4.75 15.79 9.31
C ASN A 159 -4.67 14.82 10.49
N LYS A 160 -4.13 13.61 10.29
CA LYS A 160 -3.91 12.63 11.36
C LYS A 160 -2.46 12.53 11.84
N SER A 161 -1.47 13.07 11.12
CA SER A 161 -0.09 13.17 11.65
C SER A 161 0.02 14.21 12.77
N LEU A 162 -0.94 15.15 12.81
CA LEU A 162 -1.06 16.19 13.84
C LEU A 162 -1.66 15.73 15.18
N LEU A 163 -2.13 14.48 15.32
CA LEU A 163 -2.58 13.96 16.62
C LEU A 163 -1.43 13.74 17.62
N ASN A 164 -0.17 13.90 17.21
CA ASN A 164 0.99 13.96 18.12
C ASN A 164 1.46 15.39 18.43
N LYS A 165 0.72 16.43 18.03
CA LYS A 165 0.92 17.79 18.53
C LYS A 165 -0.19 18.14 19.51
N LYS A 166 -0.13 17.61 20.74
CA LYS A 166 -0.72 18.22 21.96
C LYS A 166 -0.40 17.40 23.23
N SER A 167 0.73 17.71 23.87
CA SER A 167 0.84 18.18 25.26
C SER A 167 2.31 18.43 25.58
#